data_AF-A0AA39VY74-F1
#
_entry.id   AF-A0AA39VY74-F1
#
_cell.length_a   1.000
_cell.length_b   1.000
_cell.length_c   1.000
_cell.angle_alpha   90.00
_cell.angle_beta   90.00
_cell.angle_gamma   90.00
#
_symmetry.space_group_name_H-M   'P 1'
#
loop_
_entity.id
_entity.type
_entity.pdbx_description
1 polymer ?
#
loop_
_entity_poly.entity_id
_entity_poly.type
_entity_poly.pdbx_seq_one_letter_code
_entity_poly.pdbx_strand_id
1 'polypeptide(L)'
;MVVNKCVAITTTRAISISASTTSPLLLVSSSLSARKLPLSLSRPNPTTLSLNSSAKRLISFYTPPMNILNKLGFGFKSTPDQSSTENSSIAQGPDDDVPAPGQQFVQLGAGCFWGVELALQRVPGVTRTEVGYSQGFMHNPSYEDVCTGTTKHNEVVRVQYDPKDCSFESLLDVFWSRHDPTTLNRQGNDVGTQYRSGIYFYTPEQEKAAQESLEKQQKILNRKIVTEILPAKKFYRAEEYHQQYLEKGGRFGFKQSTEKGCNDPIRCYG
;
A
#
# COMPACT_ATOMS: atom_id res chain seq x y z
N MET A 1 9.51 -3.85 76.05
CA MET A 1 10.62 -3.32 75.22
C MET A 1 10.01 -2.56 74.04
N VAL A 2 9.76 -1.25 74.21
CA VAL A 2 10.46 -0.14 73.52
C VAL A 2 10.32 -0.30 71.99
N VAL A 3 9.23 0.13 71.35
CA VAL A 3 8.90 1.51 70.87
C VAL A 3 10.12 2.29 70.39
N ASN A 4 10.26 2.47 69.08
CA ASN A 4 10.82 3.72 68.56
C ASN A 4 10.13 4.13 67.25
N LYS A 5 9.29 5.16 67.41
CA LYS A 5 8.90 6.13 66.38
C LYS A 5 10.13 6.95 66.00
N CYS A 6 10.27 7.32 64.74
CA CYS A 6 10.90 8.60 64.40
C CYS A 6 10.04 9.33 63.37
N VAL A 7 9.76 10.58 63.71
CA VAL A 7 8.88 11.55 63.05
C VAL A 7 9.76 12.68 62.54
N ALA A 8 9.38 13.20 61.36
CA ALA A 8 9.61 14.55 60.80
C ALA A 8 11.05 15.05 60.57
N ILE A 9 11.27 15.73 59.43
CA ILE A 9 11.18 17.21 59.33
C ILE A 9 11.31 17.63 57.85
N THR A 10 10.38 18.49 57.47
CA THR A 10 10.26 19.29 56.25
C THR A 10 11.46 20.23 56.07
N THR A 11 12.02 20.37 54.86
CA THR A 11 12.54 21.68 54.43
C THR A 11 12.48 21.85 52.91
N THR A 12 11.62 22.78 52.52
CA THR A 12 11.50 23.40 51.21
C THR A 12 12.79 24.16 50.87
N ARG A 13 13.31 24.02 49.65
CA ARG A 13 14.08 25.10 49.01
C ARG A 13 13.78 25.15 47.51
N ALA A 14 12.97 26.14 47.15
CA ALA A 14 12.87 26.66 45.80
C ALA A 14 14.22 27.30 45.43
N ILE A 15 14.70 27.02 44.21
CA ILE A 15 15.72 27.83 43.55
C ILE A 15 15.07 28.40 42.30
N SER A 16 14.75 29.68 42.39
CA SER A 16 14.41 30.57 41.30
C SER A 16 15.65 31.35 40.91
N ILE A 17 16.14 31.24 39.67
CA ILE A 17 17.07 32.22 39.07
C ILE A 17 16.68 32.48 37.60
N SER A 18 16.10 33.66 37.42
CA SER A 18 16.11 34.63 36.31
C SER A 18 16.41 34.24 34.85
N ALA A 19 15.56 34.80 33.99
CA ALA A 19 15.73 35.04 32.56
C ALA A 19 16.76 36.15 32.24
N SER A 20 17.40 36.04 31.07
CA SER A 20 17.93 37.14 30.24
C SER A 20 18.33 36.55 28.87
N THR A 21 17.51 36.71 27.82
CA THR A 21 17.58 37.74 26.77
C THR A 21 18.63 37.55 25.67
N THR A 22 18.13 37.75 24.44
CA THR A 22 18.75 38.23 23.19
C THR A 22 19.45 37.26 22.23
N SER A 23 18.79 37.12 21.07
CA SER A 23 19.28 36.66 19.76
C SER A 23 20.43 37.53 19.23
N PRO A 24 21.08 37.06 18.15
CA PRO A 24 20.89 37.79 16.89
C PRO A 24 20.61 36.89 15.69
N LEU A 25 19.76 37.43 14.81
CA LEU A 25 19.54 37.02 13.43
C LEU A 25 20.84 37.13 12.62
N LEU A 26 21.17 36.09 11.86
CA LEU A 26 22.09 36.17 10.73
C LEU A 26 21.27 36.08 9.43
N LEU A 27 21.01 37.25 8.85
CA LEU A 27 20.62 37.41 7.46
C LEU A 27 21.85 37.13 6.59
N VAL A 28 21.82 36.05 5.81
CA VAL A 28 22.69 35.89 4.65
C VAL A 28 21.86 36.16 3.41
N SER A 29 21.94 37.41 2.93
CA SER A 29 21.49 37.81 1.61
C SER A 29 22.60 37.50 0.61
N SER A 30 22.41 36.51 -0.25
CA SER A 30 23.20 36.37 -1.49
C SER A 30 22.30 36.64 -2.69
N SER A 31 22.66 37.71 -3.37
CA SER A 31 22.05 38.34 -4.53
C SER A 31 21.85 37.41 -5.73
N LEU A 32 20.70 37.59 -6.38
CA LEU A 32 20.42 37.19 -7.76
C LEU A 32 21.52 37.66 -8.71
N SER A 33 22.04 36.74 -9.53
CA SER A 33 22.72 37.08 -10.77
C SER A 33 22.12 36.24 -11.90
N ALA A 34 20.96 36.70 -12.39
CA ALA A 34 20.37 36.22 -13.63
C ALA A 34 21.17 36.76 -14.81
N ARG A 35 22.02 35.93 -15.43
CA ARG A 35 22.58 36.22 -16.75
C ARG A 35 21.52 35.89 -17.81
N LYS A 36 20.89 36.94 -18.34
CA LYS A 36 20.22 36.93 -19.64
C LYS A 36 21.29 36.87 -20.73
N LEU A 37 21.27 35.82 -21.54
CA LEU A 37 21.89 35.79 -22.86
C LEU A 37 20.77 35.95 -23.91
N PRO A 38 20.86 36.94 -24.81
CA PRO A 38 19.98 37.03 -25.96
C PRO A 38 20.68 36.34 -27.14
N LEU A 39 20.02 35.38 -27.78
CA LEU A 39 20.33 35.03 -29.16
C LEU A 39 19.04 34.71 -29.88
N SER A 40 18.72 35.63 -30.79
CA SER A 40 17.61 35.61 -31.70
C SER A 40 17.94 34.80 -32.96
N LEU A 41 16.88 34.29 -33.58
CA LEU A 41 16.72 34.02 -35.02
C LEU A 41 17.55 32.88 -35.62
N SER A 42 16.88 31.80 -36.00
CA SER A 42 16.44 31.63 -37.40
C SER A 42 15.72 30.28 -37.61
N ARG A 43 14.50 30.35 -38.16
CA ARG A 43 13.85 29.23 -38.85
C ARG A 43 14.60 28.96 -40.16
N PRO A 44 14.56 27.71 -40.65
CA PRO A 44 13.95 27.54 -41.96
C PRO A 44 13.03 26.30 -42.03
N ASN A 45 11.82 26.51 -42.52
CA ASN A 45 11.11 25.61 -43.43
C ASN A 45 10.78 26.51 -44.63
N PRO A 46 10.89 26.06 -45.90
CA PRO A 46 10.00 24.99 -46.38
C PRO A 46 10.59 24.11 -47.49
N THR A 47 10.15 22.85 -47.62
CA THR A 47 9.87 22.32 -48.96
C THR A 47 8.83 21.21 -48.91
N THR A 48 7.74 21.48 -49.60
CA THR A 48 6.70 20.57 -50.07
C THR A 48 7.28 19.57 -51.07
N LEU A 49 6.98 18.28 -50.88
CA LEU A 49 6.92 17.32 -51.98
C LEU A 49 5.61 16.56 -51.88
N SER A 50 4.69 16.91 -52.78
CA SER A 50 3.52 16.13 -53.10
C SER A 50 3.90 15.02 -54.07
N LEU A 51 3.36 13.81 -53.88
CA LEU A 51 3.00 12.94 -54.99
C LEU A 51 1.83 12.06 -54.57
N ASN A 52 0.73 12.27 -55.27
CA ASN A 52 -0.45 11.42 -55.30
C ASN A 52 -0.08 10.01 -55.82
N SER A 53 -0.70 8.99 -55.26
CA SER A 53 -1.31 7.94 -56.09
C SER A 53 -2.34 7.13 -55.28
N SER A 54 -3.59 7.35 -55.68
CA SER A 54 -4.76 6.49 -55.58
C SER A 54 -4.53 5.00 -55.23
N ALA A 55 -5.17 4.57 -54.15
CA ALA A 55 -5.74 3.22 -54.09
C ALA A 55 -7.06 3.27 -53.30
N LYS A 56 -8.16 3.42 -54.03
CA LYS A 56 -9.52 3.16 -53.56
C LYS A 56 -9.60 1.70 -53.11
N ARG A 57 -9.88 1.44 -51.83
CA ARG A 57 -10.40 0.14 -51.39
C ARG A 57 -11.78 0.37 -50.79
N LEU A 58 -12.76 -0.31 -51.38
CA LEU A 58 -14.17 -0.19 -51.09
C LEU A 58 -14.46 -0.49 -49.62
N ILE A 59 -15.24 0.40 -49.01
CA ILE A 59 -15.98 0.17 -47.77
C ILE A 59 -17.07 -0.86 -48.13
N SER A 60 -16.86 -2.11 -47.72
CA SER A 60 -17.91 -3.13 -47.73
C SER A 60 -18.75 -2.93 -46.48
N PHE A 61 -19.93 -2.33 -46.65
CA PHE A 61 -20.98 -2.37 -45.64
C PHE A 61 -21.55 -3.77 -45.60
N TYR A 62 -21.08 -4.59 -44.66
CA TYR A 62 -21.71 -5.87 -44.35
C TYR A 62 -22.59 -5.70 -43.11
N THR A 63 -23.87 -5.43 -43.35
CA THR A 63 -24.95 -5.63 -42.38
C THR A 63 -25.24 -7.13 -42.26
N PRO A 64 -25.11 -7.77 -41.08
CA PRO A 64 -25.61 -9.12 -40.91
C PRO A 64 -27.16 -9.09 -40.85
N PRO A 65 -27.85 -10.07 -41.45
CA PRO A 65 -29.30 -10.16 -41.36
C PRO A 65 -29.72 -10.55 -39.93
N MET A 66 -30.65 -9.78 -39.38
CA MET A 66 -31.45 -10.16 -38.22
C MET A 66 -32.28 -11.39 -38.59
N ASN A 67 -31.87 -12.56 -38.12
CA ASN A 67 -32.69 -13.77 -38.24
C ASN A 67 -33.46 -14.00 -36.93
N ILE A 68 -34.72 -13.61 -36.98
CA ILE A 68 -35.80 -13.94 -36.06
C ILE A 68 -36.06 -15.44 -36.16
N LEU A 69 -35.47 -16.25 -35.28
CA LEU A 69 -35.90 -17.63 -35.00
C LEU A 69 -35.20 -18.18 -33.75
N ASN A 70 -35.67 -17.77 -32.57
CA ASN A 70 -35.53 -18.52 -31.32
C ASN A 70 -36.86 -18.45 -30.58
N LYS A 71 -37.84 -19.19 -31.11
CA LYS A 71 -39.13 -19.40 -30.47
C LYS A 71 -39.53 -20.86 -30.64
N LEU A 72 -38.84 -21.72 -29.89
CA LEU A 72 -39.29 -23.04 -29.43
C LEU A 72 -38.36 -23.42 -28.28
N GLY A 73 -38.94 -23.54 -27.09
CA GLY A 73 -38.21 -23.68 -25.84
C GLY A 73 -37.44 -24.99 -25.75
N PHE A 74 -36.12 -24.89 -25.69
CA PHE A 74 -35.26 -25.80 -24.94
C PHE A 74 -34.22 -24.93 -24.26
N GLY A 75 -34.45 -24.64 -22.98
CA GLY A 75 -33.52 -23.88 -22.16
C GLY A 75 -32.24 -24.68 -21.97
N PHE A 76 -31.17 -24.28 -22.65
CA PHE A 76 -29.83 -24.61 -22.19
C PHE A 76 -29.65 -23.88 -20.85
N LYS A 77 -29.82 -24.62 -19.75
CA LYS A 77 -29.18 -24.26 -18.49
C LYS A 77 -27.68 -24.27 -18.78
N SER A 78 -27.09 -23.10 -18.99
CA SER A 78 -25.65 -22.93 -18.83
C SER A 78 -25.34 -23.28 -17.38
N THR A 79 -24.84 -24.50 -17.18
CA THR A 79 -24.15 -24.88 -15.95
C THR A 79 -23.07 -23.83 -15.70
N PRO A 80 -22.91 -23.30 -14.48
CA PRO A 80 -21.73 -22.50 -14.15
C PRO A 80 -20.50 -23.31 -14.55
N ASP A 81 -19.58 -22.70 -15.29
CA ASP A 81 -18.32 -23.33 -15.65
C ASP A 81 -17.62 -23.75 -14.34
N GLN A 82 -17.51 -25.06 -14.10
CA GLN A 82 -17.02 -25.62 -12.84
C GLN A 82 -15.61 -25.08 -12.53
N SER A 83 -14.80 -24.84 -13.57
CA SER A 83 -13.44 -24.29 -13.43
C SER A 83 -13.44 -22.89 -12.78
N SER A 84 -14.37 -22.02 -13.18
CA SER A 84 -14.46 -20.66 -12.64
C SER A 84 -14.90 -20.63 -11.18
N THR A 85 -15.76 -21.58 -10.79
CA THR A 85 -16.29 -21.69 -9.42
C THR A 85 -15.23 -22.27 -8.49
N GLU A 86 -14.49 -23.29 -8.94
CA GLU A 86 -13.37 -23.88 -8.18
C GLU A 86 -12.24 -22.86 -7.98
N ASN A 87 -11.81 -22.16 -9.03
CA ASN A 87 -10.78 -21.11 -8.92
C ASN A 87 -11.13 -20.04 -7.89
N SER A 88 -12.37 -19.56 -7.90
CA SER A 88 -12.86 -18.59 -6.92
C SER A 88 -12.89 -19.16 -5.51
N SER A 89 -13.34 -20.40 -5.35
CA SER A 89 -13.40 -21.05 -4.03
C SER A 89 -12.01 -21.21 -3.39
N ILE A 90 -10.97 -21.52 -4.16
CA ILE A 90 -9.60 -21.66 -3.65
C ILE A 90 -9.07 -20.27 -3.24
N ALA A 91 -9.23 -19.26 -4.09
CA ALA A 91 -8.78 -17.90 -3.80
C ALA A 91 -9.52 -17.24 -2.62
N GLN A 92 -10.79 -17.61 -2.42
CA GLN A 92 -11.59 -17.14 -1.30
C GLN A 92 -11.42 -17.96 -0.02
N GLY A 93 -10.71 -19.09 -0.08
CA GLY A 93 -10.36 -19.91 1.08
C GLY A 93 -9.41 -19.20 2.05
N PRO A 94 -9.20 -19.77 3.24
CA PRO A 94 -8.28 -19.23 4.24
C PRO A 94 -6.81 -19.30 3.76
N ASP A 95 -5.94 -18.56 4.44
CA ASP A 95 -4.50 -18.77 4.33
C ASP A 95 -4.06 -19.91 5.26
N ASP A 96 -3.80 -21.08 4.67
CA ASP A 96 -3.38 -22.29 5.39
C ASP A 96 -1.87 -22.37 5.66
N ASP A 97 -1.09 -21.36 5.23
CA ASP A 97 0.33 -21.32 5.51
C ASP A 97 0.58 -21.14 7.02
N VAL A 98 1.59 -21.84 7.54
CA VAL A 98 1.95 -21.79 8.97
C VAL A 98 3.18 -20.90 9.15
N PRO A 99 3.16 -19.90 10.06
CA PRO A 99 4.34 -19.10 10.34
C PRO A 99 5.41 -19.92 11.06
N ALA A 100 6.63 -19.38 11.16
CA ALA A 100 7.69 -20.04 11.93
C ALA A 100 7.28 -20.19 13.41
N PRO A 101 7.83 -21.17 14.15
CA PRO A 101 7.46 -21.41 15.55
C PRO A 101 7.59 -20.15 16.41
N GLY A 102 6.54 -19.83 17.18
CA GLY A 102 6.48 -18.64 18.02
C GLY A 102 6.04 -17.37 17.31
N GLN A 103 5.94 -17.38 15.98
CA GLN A 103 5.58 -16.22 15.18
C GLN A 103 4.09 -16.18 14.84
N GLN A 104 3.59 -15.00 14.50
CA GLN A 104 2.23 -14.79 13.99
C GLN A 104 2.24 -14.14 12.62
N PHE A 105 1.17 -14.37 11.85
CA PHE A 105 0.91 -13.68 10.59
C PHE A 105 -0.10 -12.53 10.76
N VAL A 106 0.03 -11.54 9.87
CA VAL A 106 -1.00 -10.55 9.51
C VAL A 106 -0.79 -10.16 8.05
N GLN A 107 -1.85 -9.86 7.29
CA GLN A 107 -1.73 -9.25 5.96
C GLN A 107 -2.24 -7.81 6.01
N LEU A 108 -1.49 -6.88 5.40
CA LEU A 108 -1.81 -5.45 5.39
C LEU A 108 -1.76 -4.93 3.94
N GLY A 109 -2.86 -4.34 3.47
CA GLY A 109 -2.97 -3.67 2.18
C GLY A 109 -3.05 -2.15 2.36
N ALA A 110 -2.13 -1.40 1.79
CA ALA A 110 -2.00 0.04 2.03
C ALA A 110 -1.52 0.82 0.78
N GLY A 111 -1.99 0.41 -0.39
CA GLY A 111 -1.53 0.92 -1.69
C GLY A 111 -0.46 0.04 -2.32
N CYS A 112 0.39 0.62 -3.16
CA CYS A 112 1.53 -0.09 -3.75
C CYS A 112 2.38 -0.78 -2.67
N PHE A 113 2.45 -2.10 -2.72
CA PHE A 113 3.04 -2.91 -1.65
C PHE A 113 4.55 -2.68 -1.41
N TRP A 114 5.27 -2.02 -2.32
CA TRP A 114 6.72 -1.80 -2.22
C TRP A 114 7.09 -0.89 -1.06
N GLY A 115 6.38 0.23 -0.93
CA GLY A 115 6.58 1.18 0.18
C GLY A 115 6.06 0.64 1.50
N VAL A 116 5.01 -0.18 1.45
CA VAL A 116 4.40 -0.82 2.62
C VAL A 116 5.33 -1.89 3.19
N GLU A 117 5.89 -2.73 2.32
CA GLU A 117 6.86 -3.76 2.71
C GLU A 117 8.07 -3.13 3.38
N LEU A 118 8.66 -2.10 2.76
CA LEU A 118 9.83 -1.41 3.34
C LEU A 118 9.53 -0.81 4.73
N ALA A 119 8.33 -0.27 4.94
CA ALA A 119 7.93 0.24 6.25
C ALA A 119 7.90 -0.86 7.31
N LEU A 120 7.37 -2.03 6.95
CA LEU A 120 7.24 -3.18 7.85
C LEU A 120 8.59 -3.90 8.05
N GLN A 121 9.46 -3.92 7.04
CA GLN A 121 10.83 -4.44 7.14
C GLN A 121 11.62 -3.74 8.26
N ARG A 122 11.37 -2.44 8.48
CA ARG A 122 12.07 -1.62 9.47
C ARG A 122 11.56 -1.80 10.91
N VAL A 123 10.48 -2.55 11.13
CA VAL A 123 9.91 -2.72 12.47
C VAL A 123 10.71 -3.76 13.26
N PRO A 124 11.26 -3.42 14.44
CA PRO A 124 11.85 -4.42 15.35
C PRO A 124 10.83 -5.50 15.73
N GLY A 125 11.26 -6.76 15.78
CA GLY A 125 10.39 -7.92 16.02
C GLY A 125 9.63 -8.45 14.80
N VAL A 126 9.59 -7.73 13.66
CA VAL A 126 9.21 -8.31 12.36
C VAL A 126 10.36 -9.19 11.86
N THR A 127 10.08 -10.48 11.63
CA THR A 127 11.08 -11.47 11.21
C THR A 127 11.05 -11.79 9.73
N ARG A 128 9.90 -11.59 9.06
CA ARG A 128 9.77 -11.75 7.61
C ARG A 128 8.68 -10.83 7.06
N THR A 129 8.93 -10.30 5.88
CA THR A 129 7.92 -9.66 5.04
C THR A 129 7.89 -10.36 3.70
N GLU A 130 6.73 -10.36 3.07
CA GLU A 130 6.59 -10.73 1.67
C GLU A 130 5.39 -10.05 1.05
N VAL A 131 5.55 -9.62 -0.20
CA VAL A 131 4.48 -8.99 -0.97
C VAL A 131 3.70 -10.03 -1.77
N GLY A 132 2.41 -9.78 -1.96
CA GLY A 132 1.54 -10.70 -2.69
C GLY A 132 0.14 -10.17 -2.94
N TYR A 133 -0.71 -11.07 -3.40
CA TYR A 133 -2.08 -10.83 -3.80
C TYR A 133 -3.03 -11.65 -2.92
N SER A 134 -4.11 -11.02 -2.45
CA SER A 134 -5.09 -11.67 -1.56
C SER A 134 -6.49 -11.10 -1.76
N GLN A 135 -7.52 -11.71 -1.16
CA GLN A 135 -8.93 -11.29 -1.17
C GLN A 135 -9.67 -11.31 -2.53
N GLY A 136 -8.98 -11.61 -3.64
CA GLY A 136 -9.57 -11.70 -4.96
C GLY A 136 -10.15 -13.08 -5.30
N PHE A 137 -10.70 -13.20 -6.50
CA PHE A 137 -11.44 -14.39 -6.95
C PHE A 137 -10.64 -15.28 -7.90
N MET A 138 -9.39 -14.93 -8.21
CA MET A 138 -8.57 -15.67 -9.16
C MET A 138 -7.55 -16.53 -8.41
N HIS A 139 -7.50 -17.81 -8.72
CA HIS A 139 -6.45 -18.68 -8.21
C HIS A 139 -5.16 -18.47 -9.03
N ASN A 140 -4.01 -18.39 -8.36
CA ASN A 140 -2.69 -18.13 -8.95
C ASN A 140 -2.65 -16.92 -9.90
N PRO A 141 -3.03 -15.71 -9.45
CA PRO A 141 -2.97 -14.52 -10.28
C PRO A 141 -1.51 -14.11 -10.55
N SER A 142 -1.23 -13.67 -11.77
CA SER A 142 0.00 -12.92 -12.10
C SER A 142 -0.15 -11.43 -11.78
N TYR A 143 0.96 -10.70 -11.73
CA TYR A 143 0.92 -9.24 -11.66
C TYR A 143 0.08 -8.62 -12.78
N GLU A 144 0.20 -9.14 -14.01
CA GLU A 144 -0.55 -8.66 -15.17
C GLU A 144 -2.07 -8.85 -14.97
N ASP A 145 -2.48 -9.99 -14.42
CA ASP A 145 -3.89 -10.26 -14.11
C ASP A 145 -4.41 -9.24 -13.09
N VAL A 146 -3.65 -8.97 -12.02
CA VAL A 146 -4.01 -8.01 -10.98
C VAL A 146 -4.08 -6.58 -11.52
N CYS A 147 -3.16 -6.21 -12.41
CA CYS A 147 -3.16 -4.90 -13.07
C CYS A 147 -4.43 -4.61 -13.86
N THR A 148 -5.15 -5.65 -14.34
CA THR A 148 -6.45 -5.46 -15.02
C THR A 148 -7.55 -4.92 -14.07
N GLY A 149 -7.40 -5.09 -12.76
CA GLY A 149 -8.41 -4.77 -11.75
C GLY A 149 -9.65 -5.69 -11.75
N THR A 150 -9.66 -6.73 -12.60
CA THR A 150 -10.79 -7.65 -12.73
C THR A 150 -10.77 -8.77 -11.69
N THR A 151 -9.58 -9.17 -11.23
CA THR A 151 -9.39 -10.27 -10.27
C THR A 151 -9.88 -9.94 -8.85
N LYS A 152 -10.02 -8.64 -8.55
CA LYS A 152 -10.35 -8.09 -7.22
C LYS A 152 -9.34 -8.41 -6.12
N HIS A 153 -8.16 -8.93 -6.47
CA HIS A 153 -7.07 -9.02 -5.51
C HIS A 153 -6.68 -7.63 -4.99
N ASN A 154 -6.26 -7.59 -3.73
CA ASN A 154 -5.51 -6.47 -3.16
C ASN A 154 -4.02 -6.78 -3.24
N GLU A 155 -3.19 -5.76 -3.46
CA GLU A 155 -1.78 -5.82 -3.10
C GLU A 155 -1.66 -5.76 -1.59
N VAL A 156 -1.01 -6.76 -1.01
CA VAL A 156 -0.84 -6.89 0.43
C VAL A 156 0.60 -7.26 0.78
N VAL A 157 1.02 -6.89 1.98
CA VAL A 157 2.23 -7.41 2.61
C VAL A 157 1.78 -8.43 3.66
N ARG A 158 2.22 -9.68 3.53
CA ARG A 158 2.13 -10.66 4.61
C ARG A 158 3.34 -10.51 5.51
N VAL A 159 3.09 -10.25 6.79
CA VAL A 159 4.10 -10.00 7.81
C VAL A 159 4.14 -11.17 8.76
N GLN A 160 5.35 -11.66 9.04
CA GLN A 160 5.61 -12.54 10.16
C GLN A 160 6.34 -11.76 11.26
N TYR A 161 5.83 -11.83 12.49
CA TYR A 161 6.41 -11.12 13.62
C TYR A 161 6.42 -12.00 14.88
N ASP A 162 7.34 -11.73 15.80
CA ASP A 162 7.36 -12.33 17.14
C ASP A 162 6.50 -11.47 18.07
N PRO A 163 5.37 -11.97 18.60
CA PRO A 163 4.52 -11.23 19.53
C PRO A 163 5.20 -10.81 20.84
N LYS A 164 6.36 -11.39 21.17
CA LYS A 164 7.17 -11.01 22.34
C LYS A 164 7.98 -9.75 22.10
N ASP A 165 8.40 -9.52 20.87
CA ASP A 165 9.26 -8.40 20.49
C ASP A 165 8.50 -7.30 19.72
N CYS A 166 7.35 -7.62 19.11
CA CYS A 166 6.51 -6.70 18.37
C CYS A 166 5.03 -6.99 18.63
N SER A 167 4.29 -5.98 19.09
CA SER A 167 2.84 -6.12 19.26
C SER A 167 2.09 -5.87 17.94
N PHE A 168 0.90 -6.44 17.81
CA PHE A 168 0.06 -6.19 16.63
C PHE A 168 -0.33 -4.72 16.50
N GLU A 169 -0.58 -4.04 17.62
CA GLU A 169 -0.87 -2.60 17.68
C GLU A 169 0.28 -1.76 17.12
N SER A 170 1.53 -2.18 17.34
CA SER A 170 2.71 -1.51 16.78
C SER A 170 2.73 -1.61 15.24
N LEU A 171 2.30 -2.75 14.69
CA LEU A 171 2.14 -2.91 13.23
C LEU A 171 0.99 -2.04 12.70
N LEU A 172 -0.10 -1.91 13.45
CA LEU A 172 -1.22 -1.03 13.11
C LEU A 172 -0.81 0.45 13.11
N ASP A 173 -0.01 0.89 14.09
CA ASP A 173 0.52 2.26 14.11
C ASP A 173 1.37 2.56 12.86
N VAL A 174 2.22 1.62 12.44
CA VAL A 174 2.97 1.72 11.19
C VAL A 174 2.03 1.77 9.99
N PHE A 175 1.03 0.88 9.94
CA PHE A 175 0.02 0.84 8.88
C PHE A 175 -0.70 2.19 8.71
N TRP A 176 -1.22 2.78 9.80
CA TRP A 176 -1.91 4.07 9.76
C TRP A 176 -1.00 5.23 9.39
N SER A 177 0.29 5.18 9.74
CA SER A 177 1.27 6.21 9.38
C SER A 177 1.70 6.18 7.90
N ARG A 178 1.55 5.03 7.24
CA ARG A 178 2.14 4.76 5.92
C ARG A 178 1.28 5.21 4.74
N HIS A 179 -0.03 5.33 4.92
CA HIS A 179 -0.96 5.55 3.82
C HIS A 179 -2.13 6.48 4.22
N ASP A 180 -2.99 6.82 3.26
CA ASP A 180 -4.23 7.58 3.52
C ASP A 180 -5.37 6.56 3.63
N PRO A 181 -5.88 6.27 4.84
CA PRO A 181 -6.92 5.26 5.02
C PRO A 181 -8.30 5.75 4.59
N THR A 182 -8.42 6.95 3.99
CA THR A 182 -9.69 7.61 3.64
C THR A 182 -9.94 7.69 2.13
N THR A 183 -9.04 7.12 1.33
CA THR A 183 -9.15 7.05 -0.14
C THR A 183 -9.58 5.66 -0.59
N LEU A 184 -10.82 5.57 -1.10
CA LEU A 184 -11.39 4.32 -1.57
C LEU A 184 -10.70 3.88 -2.88
N ASN A 185 -10.19 2.64 -2.90
CA ASN A 185 -9.58 2.00 -4.09
C ASN A 185 -8.50 2.87 -4.75
N ARG A 186 -7.69 3.55 -3.93
CA ARG A 186 -6.61 4.43 -4.38
C ARG A 186 -5.64 4.67 -3.23
N GLN A 187 -4.35 4.76 -3.57
CA GLN A 187 -3.35 5.34 -2.70
C GLN A 187 -2.42 6.26 -3.50
N GLY A 188 -2.40 7.55 -3.17
CA GLY A 188 -1.69 8.54 -3.98
C GLY A 188 -2.19 8.55 -5.43
N ASN A 189 -1.27 8.31 -6.37
CA ASN A 189 -1.59 8.24 -7.81
C ASN A 189 -1.92 6.81 -8.29
N ASP A 190 -1.78 5.80 -7.43
CA ASP A 190 -2.09 4.42 -7.77
C ASP A 190 -3.60 4.20 -7.56
N VAL A 191 -4.34 4.05 -8.67
CA VAL A 191 -5.80 3.96 -8.70
C VAL A 191 -6.24 2.56 -9.12
N GLY A 192 -7.08 1.93 -8.32
CA GLY A 192 -7.56 0.58 -8.56
C GLY A 192 -7.92 -0.14 -7.28
N THR A 193 -8.80 -1.15 -7.38
CA THR A 193 -9.20 -1.96 -6.22
C THR A 193 -8.02 -2.69 -5.59
N GLN A 194 -6.96 -2.94 -6.36
CA GLN A 194 -5.73 -3.56 -5.89
C GLN A 194 -4.87 -2.69 -4.98
N TYR A 195 -5.22 -1.41 -4.82
CA TYR A 195 -4.50 -0.46 -3.97
C TYR A 195 -5.35 -0.02 -2.77
N ARG A 196 -6.37 -0.79 -2.40
CA ARG A 196 -7.29 -0.42 -1.32
C ARG A 196 -6.65 -0.64 0.04
N SER A 197 -7.07 0.16 1.00
CA SER A 197 -6.70 -0.01 2.40
C SER A 197 -7.42 -1.23 3.00
N GLY A 198 -6.68 -2.15 3.62
CA GLY A 198 -7.23 -3.35 4.23
C GLY A 198 -6.34 -3.97 5.30
N ILE A 199 -6.96 -4.48 6.35
CA ILE A 199 -6.32 -5.26 7.42
C ILE A 199 -6.95 -6.65 7.39
N TYR A 200 -6.13 -7.69 7.17
CA TYR A 200 -6.61 -9.06 7.10
C TYR A 200 -6.06 -9.89 8.25
N PHE A 201 -6.96 -10.23 9.18
CA PHE A 201 -6.62 -10.84 10.46
C PHE A 201 -6.64 -12.37 10.40
N TYR A 202 -5.80 -13.01 11.21
CA TYR A 202 -5.74 -14.46 11.37
C TYR A 202 -6.44 -14.95 12.64
N THR A 203 -6.72 -14.04 13.58
CA THR A 203 -7.28 -14.37 14.91
C THR A 203 -8.35 -13.35 15.33
N PRO A 204 -9.33 -13.74 16.16
CA PRO A 204 -10.30 -12.80 16.73
C PRO A 204 -9.67 -11.67 17.55
N GLU A 205 -8.53 -11.91 18.19
CA GLU A 205 -7.79 -10.89 18.94
C GLU A 205 -7.27 -9.79 18.02
N GLN A 206 -6.73 -10.16 16.86
CA GLN A 206 -6.33 -9.22 15.81
C GLN A 206 -7.53 -8.46 15.23
N GLU A 207 -8.68 -9.12 14.98
CA GLU A 207 -9.89 -8.45 14.52
C GLU A 207 -10.31 -7.33 15.50
N LYS A 208 -10.39 -7.67 16.78
CA LYS A 208 -10.76 -6.73 17.84
C LYS A 208 -9.78 -5.56 17.92
N ALA A 209 -8.47 -5.84 17.96
CA ALA A 209 -7.44 -4.81 18.03
C ALA A 209 -7.44 -3.89 16.79
N ALA A 210 -7.68 -4.45 15.60
CA ALA A 210 -7.80 -3.68 14.36
C ALA A 210 -9.01 -2.74 14.40
N GLN A 211 -10.16 -3.21 14.89
CA GLN A 211 -11.38 -2.42 15.04
C GLN A 211 -11.21 -1.28 16.05
N GLU A 212 -10.64 -1.56 17.22
CA GLU A 212 -10.34 -0.54 18.24
C GLU A 212 -9.34 0.51 17.73
N SER A 213 -8.32 0.07 16.99
CA SER A 213 -7.32 0.95 16.38
C SER A 213 -7.93 1.84 15.28
N LEU A 214 -8.83 1.31 14.45
CA LEU A 214 -9.59 2.08 13.46
C LEU A 214 -10.42 3.16 14.15
N GLU A 215 -11.14 2.83 15.22
CA GLU A 215 -11.95 3.80 15.97
C GLU A 215 -11.10 4.91 16.59
N LYS A 216 -9.93 4.56 17.12
CA LYS A 216 -8.95 5.53 17.63
C LYS A 216 -8.46 6.45 16.51
N GLN A 217 -8.09 5.89 15.36
CA GLN A 217 -7.59 6.65 14.22
C GLN A 217 -8.67 7.55 13.60
N GLN A 218 -9.91 7.06 13.53
CA GLN A 218 -11.05 7.82 13.00
C GLN A 218 -11.31 9.11 13.79
N LYS A 219 -11.04 9.13 15.09
CA LYS A 219 -11.17 10.35 15.92
C LYS A 219 -10.19 11.46 15.56
N ILE A 220 -9.09 11.11 14.89
CA ILE A 220 -8.02 12.04 14.50
C ILE A 220 -8.23 12.53 13.06
N LEU A 221 -8.91 11.75 12.22
CA LEU A 221 -9.11 12.05 10.80
C LEU A 221 -10.50 12.66 10.54
N ASN A 222 -10.51 13.75 9.78
CA ASN A 222 -11.76 14.42 9.37
C ASN A 222 -12.56 13.62 8.33
N ARG A 223 -11.85 12.87 7.48
CA ARG A 223 -12.47 12.03 6.46
C ARG A 223 -12.74 10.64 7.04
N LYS A 224 -13.84 10.02 6.61
CA LYS A 224 -14.18 8.67 7.03
C LYS A 224 -13.12 7.68 6.54
N ILE A 225 -12.63 6.84 7.43
CA ILE A 225 -11.77 5.70 7.13
C ILE A 225 -12.58 4.67 6.32
N VAL A 226 -11.97 4.19 5.23
CA VAL A 226 -12.54 3.20 4.31
C VAL A 226 -11.77 1.88 4.32
N THR A 227 -10.82 1.71 5.25
CA THR A 227 -10.11 0.46 5.49
C THR A 227 -11.08 -0.68 5.76
N GLU A 228 -10.98 -1.76 5.00
CA GLU A 228 -11.70 -3.00 5.28
C GLU A 228 -10.96 -3.82 6.33
N ILE A 229 -11.69 -4.40 7.28
CA ILE A 229 -11.16 -5.33 8.28
C ILE A 229 -11.88 -6.65 8.06
N LEU A 230 -11.18 -7.66 7.54
CA LEU A 230 -11.76 -8.94 7.10
C LEU A 230 -10.85 -10.10 7.51
N PRO A 231 -11.36 -11.34 7.56
CA PRO A 231 -10.51 -12.51 7.74
C PRO A 231 -9.45 -12.63 6.63
N ALA A 232 -8.24 -13.05 6.99
CA ALA A 232 -7.20 -13.40 6.05
C ALA A 232 -7.65 -14.55 5.15
N LYS A 233 -7.41 -14.38 3.85
CA LYS A 233 -7.67 -15.37 2.80
C LYS A 233 -6.36 -15.78 2.15
N LYS A 234 -6.46 -16.77 1.25
CA LYS A 234 -5.34 -17.34 0.52
C LYS A 234 -4.39 -16.24 0.02
N PHE A 235 -3.14 -16.36 0.43
CA PHE A 235 -2.08 -15.46 0.02
C PHE A 235 -1.33 -16.04 -1.18
N TYR A 236 -1.23 -15.26 -2.26
CA TYR A 236 -0.42 -15.59 -3.41
C TYR A 236 0.82 -14.70 -3.39
N ARG A 237 1.97 -15.28 -3.04
CA ARG A 237 3.26 -14.57 -3.07
C ARG A 237 3.49 -14.02 -4.48
N ALA A 238 3.74 -12.72 -4.59
CA ALA A 238 4.06 -12.08 -5.86
C ALA A 238 5.45 -12.52 -6.37
N GLU A 239 5.72 -12.24 -7.63
CA GLU A 239 6.94 -12.57 -8.33
C GLU A 239 8.18 -11.97 -7.64
N GLU A 240 9.33 -12.64 -7.77
CA GLU A 240 10.54 -12.28 -7.03
C GLU A 240 11.07 -10.87 -7.32
N TYR A 241 10.73 -10.30 -8.48
CA TYR A 241 11.11 -8.92 -8.81
C TYR A 241 10.31 -7.87 -8.02
N HIS A 242 9.17 -8.21 -7.42
CA HIS A 242 8.43 -7.32 -6.52
C HIS A 242 8.93 -7.37 -5.07
N GLN A 243 9.57 -8.47 -4.69
CA GLN A 243 9.97 -8.74 -3.32
C GLN A 243 11.15 -7.86 -2.91
N GLN A 244 11.02 -7.14 -1.78
CA GLN A 244 12.01 -6.19 -1.27
C GLN A 244 12.51 -5.20 -2.34
N TYR A 245 11.59 -4.73 -3.19
CA TYR A 245 11.92 -3.95 -4.39
C TYR A 245 12.73 -2.66 -4.08
N LEU A 246 12.34 -1.92 -3.04
CA LEU A 246 13.01 -0.67 -2.67
C LEU A 246 14.37 -0.87 -2.00
N GLU A 247 14.55 -1.99 -1.29
CA GLU A 247 15.85 -2.42 -0.76
C GLU A 247 16.81 -2.77 -1.90
N LYS A 248 16.29 -3.43 -2.95
CA LYS A 248 17.05 -3.81 -4.14
C LYS A 248 17.43 -2.62 -5.03
N GLY A 249 16.84 -1.44 -4.83
CA GLY A 249 17.19 -0.20 -5.53
C GLY A 249 16.01 0.56 -6.13
N GLY A 250 14.82 -0.05 -6.15
CA GLY A 250 13.64 0.53 -6.79
C GLY A 250 13.86 0.86 -8.28
N ARG A 251 12.96 1.70 -8.81
CA ARG A 251 12.92 2.11 -10.22
C ARG A 251 14.17 2.86 -10.68
N PHE A 252 14.81 3.59 -9.77
CA PHE A 252 15.90 4.51 -10.09
C PHE A 252 17.27 4.00 -9.64
N GLY A 253 17.36 2.80 -9.04
CA GLY A 253 18.60 2.20 -8.54
C GLY A 253 19.09 2.74 -7.19
N PHE A 254 18.38 3.69 -6.57
CA PHE A 254 18.72 4.24 -5.26
C PHE A 254 18.08 3.43 -4.14
N LYS A 255 18.87 2.52 -3.56
CA LYS A 255 18.43 1.67 -2.44
C LYS A 255 17.90 2.50 -1.27
N GLN A 256 16.91 1.95 -0.60
CA GLN A 256 16.39 2.48 0.67
C GLN A 256 16.67 1.47 1.77
N SER A 257 17.24 1.94 2.89
CA SER A 257 17.67 1.06 3.99
C SER A 257 16.49 0.33 4.62
N THR A 258 16.68 -0.94 4.94
CA THR A 258 15.74 -1.83 5.66
C THR A 258 16.11 -2.00 7.13
N GLU A 259 17.13 -1.27 7.61
CA GLU A 259 17.60 -1.36 9.00
C GLU A 259 16.45 -1.13 9.99
N LYS A 260 16.45 -1.95 11.06
CA LYS A 260 15.43 -1.87 12.10
C LYS A 260 15.48 -0.50 12.77
N GLY A 261 14.33 0.18 12.85
CA GLY A 261 14.21 1.53 13.39
C GLY A 261 14.62 2.66 12.43
N CYS A 262 14.96 2.37 11.17
CA CYS A 262 15.26 3.40 10.18
C CYS A 262 14.03 4.29 9.93
N ASN A 263 14.21 5.61 10.11
CA ASN A 263 13.16 6.61 9.94
C ASN A 263 13.35 7.48 8.68
N ASP A 264 14.26 7.09 7.77
CA ASP A 264 14.45 7.78 6.50
C ASP A 264 13.14 7.80 5.71
N PRO A 265 12.72 8.94 5.13
CA PRO A 265 11.48 9.01 4.38
C PRO A 265 11.44 7.99 3.23
N ILE A 266 10.43 7.11 3.26
CA ILE A 266 10.24 6.11 2.20
C ILE A 266 9.70 6.80 0.95
N ARG A 267 10.44 6.65 -0.16
CA ARG A 267 10.03 7.06 -1.51
C ARG A 267 9.30 5.91 -2.20
N CYS A 268 8.14 6.20 -2.78
CA CYS A 268 7.19 5.18 -3.24
C CYS A 268 7.78 4.16 -4.23
N TYR A 269 8.64 4.60 -5.16
CA TYR A 269 9.09 3.77 -6.27
C TYR A 269 10.62 3.64 -6.36
N GLY A 270 11.39 4.32 -5.52
CA GLY A 270 12.85 4.40 -5.63
C GLY A 270 13.38 5.79 -5.36
#